data_AF-A0A1G9UDL6-F1
#
_entry.id   AF-A0A1G9UDL6-F1
#
_cell.length_a   1.000
_cell.length_b   1.000
_cell.length_c   1.000
_cell.angle_alpha   90.00
_cell.angle_beta   90.00
_cell.angle_gamma   90.00
#
_symmetry.space_group_name_H-M   'P 1'
#
loop_
_entity.id
_entity.type
_entity.pdbx_description
1 polymer ?
#
loop_
_entity_poly.entity_id
_entity_poly.type
_entity_poly.pdbx_seq_one_letter_code
_entity_poly.pdbx_strand_id
1 'polypeptide(L)'
;MHYLYLFFRYISYANLPFMLGGLFYVYRPLLFEGYNLLEDISFAFILMGFGLSLVSLRDLDRVDKISRWVMERERVFQVYIYTLLAVCCFGLVMGSYALVKASTADGRLLGVGLLSIALGMLGLIKSLIDQADYLKQKGTLQPKR
;
A
#
# COMPACT_ATOMS: atom_id res chain seq x y z
N MET A 1 -26.94 -7.83 4.73
CA MET A 1 -25.88 -7.56 3.72
C MET A 1 -25.54 -6.08 3.59
N HIS A 2 -26.51 -5.16 3.47
CA HIS A 2 -26.24 -3.72 3.29
C HIS A 2 -25.34 -3.08 4.39
N TYR A 3 -25.59 -3.39 5.67
CA TYR A 3 -24.81 -2.85 6.78
C TYR A 3 -23.34 -3.29 6.79
N LEU A 4 -23.07 -4.53 6.37
CA LEU A 4 -21.71 -5.07 6.29
C LEU A 4 -20.88 -4.32 5.23
N TYR A 5 -21.49 -3.99 4.10
CA TYR A 5 -20.87 -3.22 3.03
C TYR A 5 -20.53 -1.78 3.48
N LEU A 6 -21.47 -1.11 4.16
CA LEU A 6 -21.22 0.21 4.71
C LEU A 6 -20.07 0.19 5.72
N PHE A 7 -19.99 -0.84 6.55
CA PHE A 7 -18.91 -1.01 7.51
C PHE A 7 -17.53 -1.12 6.84
N PHE A 8 -17.37 -1.99 5.84
CA PHE A 8 -16.10 -2.08 5.08
C PHE A 8 -15.75 -0.78 4.38
N ARG A 9 -16.75 -0.07 3.84
CA ARG A 9 -16.55 1.25 3.23
C ARG A 9 -16.02 2.26 4.25
N TYR A 10 -16.57 2.30 5.46
CA TYR A 10 -16.06 3.17 6.52
C TYR A 10 -14.63 2.82 6.94
N ILE A 11 -14.31 1.53 7.06
CA ILE A 11 -12.96 1.07 7.38
C ILE A 11 -11.97 1.50 6.29
N SER A 12 -12.37 1.49 5.01
CA SER A 12 -11.46 1.93 3.93
C SER A 12 -10.97 3.38 4.11
N TYR A 13 -11.77 4.26 4.73
CA TYR A 13 -11.34 5.63 5.05
C TYR A 13 -10.29 5.70 6.16
N ALA A 14 -10.13 4.65 6.98
CA ALA A 14 -9.06 4.57 7.96
C ALA A 14 -7.67 4.43 7.29
N ASN A 15 -7.59 4.14 6.00
CA ASN A 15 -6.33 4.26 5.25
C ASN A 15 -5.67 5.64 5.46
N LEU A 16 -6.46 6.72 5.41
CA LEU A 16 -5.95 8.08 5.51
C LEU A 16 -5.25 8.39 6.85
N PRO A 17 -5.84 8.09 8.04
CA PRO A 17 -5.12 8.28 9.30
C PRO A 17 -3.88 7.39 9.42
N PHE A 18 -3.88 6.16 8.90
CA PHE A 18 -2.68 5.32 8.85
C PHE A 18 -1.58 5.94 7.97
N MET A 19 -1.94 6.48 6.80
CA MET A 19 -1.02 7.18 5.91
C MET A 19 -0.45 8.45 6.55
N LEU A 20 -1.30 9.25 7.20
CA LEU A 20 -0.87 10.44 7.92
C LEU A 20 0.05 10.09 9.10
N GLY A 21 -0.26 9.04 9.84
CA GLY A 21 0.60 8.53 10.90
C GLY A 21 1.96 8.09 10.35
N GLY A 22 1.98 7.33 9.26
CA GLY A 22 3.22 6.94 8.60
C GLY A 22 4.05 8.14 8.16
N LEU A 23 3.41 9.14 7.55
CA LEU A 23 4.06 10.38 7.12
C LEU A 23 4.64 11.16 8.31
N PHE A 24 3.91 11.22 9.42
CA PHE A 24 4.41 11.84 10.66
C PHE A 24 5.72 11.19 11.11
N TYR A 25 5.81 9.86 11.14
CA TYR A 25 7.03 9.16 11.51
C TYR A 25 8.19 9.39 10.52
N VAL A 26 7.92 9.56 9.23
CA VAL A 26 8.97 9.93 8.24
C VAL A 26 9.55 11.32 8.53
N TYR A 27 8.71 12.30 8.88
CA TYR A 27 9.17 13.68 9.13
C TYR A 27 9.66 13.91 10.55
N ARG A 28 9.26 13.07 11.51
CA ARG A 28 9.64 13.18 12.92
C ARG A 28 11.16 13.36 13.14
N PRO A 29 12.06 12.54 12.56
CA PRO A 29 13.50 12.73 12.75
C PRO A 29 14.06 14.02 12.12
N LEU A 30 13.33 14.62 11.16
CA LEU A 30 13.72 15.90 10.55
C LEU A 30 13.25 17.11 11.38
N LEU A 31 12.13 16.97 12.08
CA LEU A 31 11.49 18.06 12.83
C LEU A 31 11.96 18.14 14.29
N PHE A 32 12.52 17.07 14.82
CA PHE A 32 12.89 16.96 16.23
C PHE A 32 14.23 16.24 16.39
N GLU A 33 15.12 16.84 17.19
CA GLU A 33 16.43 16.27 17.48
C GLU A 33 16.34 15.10 18.48
N GLY A 34 17.19 14.08 18.31
CA GLY A 34 17.35 12.97 19.27
C GLY A 34 16.54 11.69 18.99
N TYR A 35 15.95 11.55 17.80
CA TYR A 35 15.19 10.35 17.44
C TYR A 35 15.98 9.29 16.65
N ASN A 36 15.58 8.03 16.81
CA ASN A 36 16.18 6.90 16.12
C ASN A 36 15.54 6.74 14.73
N LEU A 37 16.29 7.13 13.71
CA LEU A 37 15.84 7.10 12.32
C LEU A 37 15.39 5.72 11.85
N LEU A 38 16.04 4.64 12.31
CA LEU A 38 15.66 3.27 11.97
C LEU A 38 14.31 2.89 12.56
N GLU A 39 14.08 3.24 13.83
CA GLU A 39 12.82 2.97 14.53
C GLU A 39 11.66 3.74 13.87
N ASP A 40 11.84 5.04 13.62
CA ASP A 40 10.82 5.88 13.01
C ASP A 40 10.46 5.43 11.60
N ILE A 41 11.44 5.09 10.75
CA ILE A 41 11.18 4.52 9.42
C ILE A 41 10.44 3.19 9.51
N SER A 42 10.76 2.37 10.51
CA SER A 42 10.08 1.09 10.71
C SER A 42 8.61 1.29 11.04
N PHE A 43 8.30 2.19 11.98
CA PHE A 43 6.92 2.55 12.30
C PHE A 43 6.19 3.18 11.11
N ALA A 44 6.87 4.03 10.34
CA ALA A 44 6.30 4.58 9.11
C ALA A 44 5.88 3.47 8.14
N PHE A 45 6.74 2.49 7.89
CA PHE A 45 6.43 1.37 7.01
C PHE A 45 5.31 0.47 7.54
N ILE A 46 5.27 0.23 8.86
CA ILE A 46 4.18 -0.51 9.49
C ILE A 46 2.84 0.21 9.25
N LEU A 47 2.76 1.50 9.58
CA LEU A 47 1.52 2.27 9.45
C LEU A 47 1.09 2.41 7.99
N MET A 48 2.02 2.71 7.08
CA MET A 48 1.72 2.78 5.65
C MET A 48 1.29 1.42 5.10
N GLY A 49 1.90 0.32 5.53
CA GLY A 49 1.51 -1.03 5.14
C GLY A 49 0.08 -1.37 5.56
N PHE A 50 -0.28 -1.06 6.81
CA PHE A 50 -1.66 -1.16 7.27
C PHE A 50 -2.61 -0.29 6.45
N GLY A 51 -2.27 0.98 6.22
CA GLY A 51 -3.09 1.88 5.39
C GLY A 51 -3.32 1.34 3.98
N LEU A 52 -2.26 0.87 3.31
CA LEU A 52 -2.34 0.26 1.98
C LEU A 52 -3.25 -0.96 1.96
N SER A 53 -3.20 -1.82 2.99
CA SER A 53 -4.08 -2.98 3.06
C SER A 53 -5.57 -2.59 3.07
N LEU A 54 -5.92 -1.45 3.68
CA LEU A 54 -7.29 -0.96 3.74
C LEU A 54 -7.78 -0.38 2.42
N VAL A 55 -6.89 -0.08 1.48
CA VAL A 55 -7.26 0.33 0.11
C VAL A 55 -8.07 -0.75 -0.58
N SER A 56 -7.82 -2.03 -0.30
CA SER A 56 -8.55 -3.13 -0.94
C SER A 56 -10.02 -3.19 -0.56
N LEU A 57 -10.42 -2.54 0.54
CA LEU A 57 -11.80 -2.46 1.03
C LEU A 57 -12.60 -1.33 0.37
N ARG A 58 -11.94 -0.48 -0.43
CA ARG A 58 -12.58 0.65 -1.10
C ARG A 58 -13.43 0.17 -2.27
N ASP A 59 -14.53 0.88 -2.51
CA ASP A 59 -15.47 0.62 -3.59
C ASP A 59 -14.81 0.63 -4.97
N LEU A 60 -15.05 -0.41 -5.77
CA LEU A 60 -14.47 -0.57 -7.11
C LEU A 60 -14.96 0.48 -8.12
N ASP A 61 -16.14 1.06 -7.87
CA ASP A 61 -16.75 2.10 -8.70
C ASP A 61 -16.07 3.47 -8.56
N ARG A 62 -15.37 3.72 -7.45
CA ARG A 62 -14.70 5.01 -7.19
C ARG A 62 -13.24 4.95 -7.61
N VAL A 63 -12.99 5.31 -8.87
CA VAL A 63 -11.65 5.40 -9.44
C VAL A 63 -11.20 6.86 -9.54
N ASP A 64 -10.07 7.15 -8.90
CA ASP A 64 -9.42 8.46 -8.97
C ASP A 64 -8.93 8.77 -10.39
N LYS A 65 -8.84 10.05 -10.74
CA LYS A 65 -8.41 10.49 -12.09
C LYS A 65 -7.06 9.89 -12.50
N ILE A 66 -6.12 9.81 -11.56
CA ILE A 66 -4.78 9.24 -11.79
C ILE A 66 -4.88 7.74 -12.07
N SER A 67 -5.62 7.00 -11.24
CA SER A 67 -5.82 5.57 -11.42
C SER A 67 -6.47 5.25 -12.76
N ARG A 68 -7.51 6.01 -13.14
CA ARG A 68 -8.16 5.89 -14.45
C ARG A 68 -7.19 6.16 -15.60
N TRP A 69 -6.36 7.19 -15.50
CA TRP A 69 -5.35 7.50 -16.52
C TRP A 69 -4.32 6.38 -16.69
N VAL A 70 -3.89 5.76 -15.60
CA VAL A 70 -2.99 4.59 -15.65
C VAL A 70 -3.70 3.39 -16.28
N MET A 71 -4.95 3.11 -15.89
CA MET A 71 -5.73 1.97 -16.39
C MET A 71 -6.16 2.10 -17.86
N GLU A 72 -6.41 3.32 -18.36
CA GLU A 72 -6.73 3.56 -19.78
C GLU A 72 -5.61 3.14 -20.73
N ARG A 73 -4.36 3.10 -20.25
CA ARG A 73 -3.18 2.74 -21.02
C ARG A 73 -2.69 1.35 -20.64
N GLU A 74 -3.04 0.35 -21.43
CA GLU A 74 -2.77 -1.07 -21.10
C GLU A 74 -1.29 -1.34 -20.78
N ARG A 75 -0.36 -0.83 -21.60
CA ARG A 75 1.09 -1.01 -21.35
C ARG A 75 1.55 -0.34 -20.06
N VAL A 76 1.02 0.85 -19.75
CA VAL A 76 1.40 1.59 -18.53
C VAL A 76 0.84 0.89 -17.30
N PHE A 77 -0.40 0.40 -17.37
CA PHE A 77 -0.99 -0.39 -16.29
C PHE A 77 -0.19 -1.66 -16.02
N GLN A 78 0.20 -2.41 -17.06
CA GLN A 78 1.03 -3.61 -16.90
C GLN A 78 2.37 -3.29 -16.24
N VAL A 79 3.10 -2.28 -16.73
CA VAL A 79 4.39 -1.87 -16.13
C VAL A 79 4.20 -1.42 -14.68
N TYR A 80 3.14 -0.69 -14.38
CA TYR A 80 2.83 -0.26 -13.03
C TYR A 80 2.59 -1.43 -12.08
N ILE A 81 1.77 -2.41 -12.47
CA ILE A 81 1.53 -3.62 -11.67
C ILE A 81 2.81 -4.43 -11.50
N TYR A 82 3.62 -4.64 -12.55
CA TYR A 82 4.89 -5.35 -12.44
C TYR A 82 5.88 -4.63 -11.53
N THR A 83 5.91 -3.29 -11.55
CA THR A 83 6.76 -2.49 -10.67
C THR A 83 6.34 -2.66 -9.21
N LEU A 84 5.02 -2.56 -8.93
CA LEU A 84 4.50 -2.80 -7.58
C LEU A 84 4.79 -4.23 -7.10
N LEU A 85 4.67 -5.22 -7.98
CA LEU A 85 4.97 -6.61 -7.68
C LEU A 85 6.46 -6.80 -7.38
N ALA A 86 7.35 -6.19 -8.15
CA ALA A 86 8.80 -6.25 -7.93
C ALA A 86 9.17 -5.63 -6.57
N VAL A 87 8.62 -4.46 -6.24
CA VAL A 87 8.83 -3.79 -4.94
C VAL A 87 8.26 -4.63 -3.80
N CYS A 88 7.08 -5.24 -3.98
CA CYS A 88 6.51 -6.16 -3.02
C CYS A 88 7.41 -7.37 -2.77
N CYS A 89 7.86 -8.05 -3.82
CA CYS A 89 8.78 -9.19 -3.71
C CYS A 89 10.09 -8.78 -3.01
N PHE A 90 10.65 -7.62 -3.36
CA PHE A 90 11.81 -7.07 -2.69
C PHE A 90 11.55 -6.84 -1.19
N GLY A 91 10.43 -6.23 -0.84
CA GLY A 91 10.03 -6.02 0.55
C GLY A 91 9.85 -7.33 1.34
N LEU A 92 9.26 -8.36 0.72
CA LEU A 92 9.13 -9.68 1.34
C LEU A 92 10.48 -10.34 1.59
N VAL A 93 11.38 -10.34 0.60
CA VAL A 93 12.71 -10.95 0.72
C VAL A 93 13.55 -10.20 1.75
N MET A 94 13.63 -8.87 1.65
CA MET A 94 14.43 -8.04 2.56
C MET A 94 13.86 -8.03 3.97
N GLY A 95 12.53 -7.96 4.13
CA GLY A 95 11.87 -8.01 5.43
C GLY A 95 12.08 -9.34 6.14
N SER A 96 11.92 -10.46 5.41
CA SER A 96 12.19 -11.79 5.94
C SER A 96 13.66 -11.98 6.30
N TYR A 97 14.57 -11.51 5.43
CA TYR A 97 16.01 -11.54 5.70
C TYR A 97 16.36 -10.76 6.96
N ALA A 98 15.85 -9.53 7.10
CA ALA A 98 16.08 -8.69 8.27
C ALA A 98 15.56 -9.35 9.56
N LEU A 99 14.39 -9.99 9.54
CA LEU A 99 13.88 -10.72 10.70
C LEU A 99 14.79 -11.86 11.17
N VAL A 100 15.39 -12.59 10.23
CA VAL A 100 16.22 -13.76 10.55
C VAL A 100 17.64 -13.36 10.93
N LYS A 101 18.20 -12.34 10.27
CA LYS A 101 19.63 -11.97 10.41
C LYS A 101 19.89 -10.81 11.37
N ALA A 102 18.89 -9.99 11.72
CA ALA A 102 19.11 -8.86 12.61
C ALA A 102 19.44 -9.32 14.04
N SER A 103 20.61 -8.90 14.51
CA SER A 103 21.08 -9.05 15.88
C SER A 103 20.43 -8.03 16.84
N THR A 104 20.03 -6.87 16.32
CA THR A 104 19.41 -5.79 17.10
C THR A 104 17.88 -5.82 17.02
N ALA A 105 17.22 -5.28 18.05
CA ALA A 105 15.76 -5.13 18.06
C ALA A 105 15.28 -4.23 16.92
N ASP A 106 15.97 -3.11 16.67
CA ASP A 106 15.64 -2.15 15.61
C ASP A 106 15.69 -2.77 14.22
N GLY A 107 16.68 -3.63 13.95
CA GLY A 107 16.77 -4.32 12.67
C GLY A 107 15.62 -5.32 12.44
N ARG A 108 15.13 -5.96 13.50
CA ARG A 108 13.94 -6.82 13.42
C ARG A 108 12.68 -5.98 13.21
N LEU A 109 12.56 -4.84 13.88
CA LEU A 109 11.44 -3.92 13.71
C LEU A 109 11.35 -3.39 12.27
N LEU A 110 12.49 -3.07 11.66
CA LEU A 110 12.58 -2.72 10.24
C LEU A 110 12.11 -3.87 9.35
N GLY A 111 12.51 -5.10 9.68
CA GLY A 111 12.01 -6.31 9.01
C GLY A 111 10.48 -6.43 9.06
N VAL A 112 9.87 -6.19 10.22
CA VAL A 112 8.41 -6.14 10.37
C VAL A 112 7.79 -5.04 9.51
N GLY A 113 8.39 -3.84 9.48
CA GLY A 113 7.92 -2.74 8.65
C GLY A 113 7.96 -3.06 7.15
N LEU A 114 9.07 -3.63 6.67
CA LEU A 114 9.21 -4.06 5.27
C LEU A 114 8.21 -5.15 4.89
N LEU A 115 7.93 -6.09 5.78
CA LEU A 115 6.89 -7.09 5.55
C LEU A 115 5.50 -6.47 5.54
N SER A 116 5.21 -5.58 6.48
CA SER A 116 3.91 -4.89 6.55
C SER A 116 3.63 -4.12 5.27
N ILE A 117 4.60 -3.34 4.76
CA ILE A 117 4.41 -2.58 3.53
C ILE A 117 4.26 -3.50 2.31
N ALA A 118 5.00 -4.60 2.24
CA ALA A 118 4.85 -5.58 1.17
C ALA A 118 3.45 -6.23 1.17
N LEU A 119 2.93 -6.61 2.34
CA LEU A 119 1.57 -7.13 2.48
C LEU A 119 0.52 -6.07 2.10
N GLY A 120 0.72 -4.82 2.50
CA GLY A 120 -0.12 -3.70 2.08
C GLY A 120 -0.13 -3.52 0.56
N MET A 121 1.04 -3.62 -0.08
CA MET A 121 1.17 -3.56 -1.54
C MET A 121 0.41 -4.71 -2.23
N LEU A 122 0.46 -5.94 -1.72
CA LEU A 122 -0.34 -7.05 -2.29
C LEU A 122 -1.84 -6.72 -2.32
N GLY A 123 -2.36 -6.18 -1.22
CA GLY A 123 -3.75 -5.71 -1.14
C GLY A 123 -4.06 -4.64 -2.18
N LEU A 124 -3.13 -3.69 -2.37
CA LEU A 124 -3.25 -2.64 -3.38
C LEU A 124 -3.26 -3.21 -4.82
N ILE A 125 -2.31 -4.07 -5.21
CA ILE A 125 -2.29 -4.59 -6.59
C ILE A 125 -3.54 -5.43 -6.86
N LYS A 126 -4.00 -6.25 -5.90
CA LYS A 126 -5.24 -7.01 -6.05
C LYS A 126 -6.44 -6.08 -6.28
N SER A 127 -6.56 -5.02 -5.47
CA SER A 127 -7.61 -4.02 -5.62
C SER A 127 -7.57 -3.32 -6.98
N LEU A 128 -6.39 -2.95 -7.47
CA LEU A 128 -6.23 -2.30 -8.77
C LEU A 128 -6.63 -3.20 -9.93
N ILE A 129 -6.28 -4.49 -9.88
CA ILE A 129 -6.69 -5.47 -10.89
C ILE A 129 -8.23 -5.61 -10.89
N ASP A 130 -8.83 -5.79 -9.71
CA ASP A 130 -10.29 -5.95 -9.58
C ASP A 130 -11.04 -4.69 -10.05
N GLN A 131 -10.50 -3.49 -9.77
CA GLN A 131 -11.03 -2.23 -10.27
C GLN A 131 -10.96 -2.15 -11.80
N ALA A 132 -9.80 -2.49 -12.39
CA ALA A 132 -9.63 -2.44 -13.83
C ALA A 132 -10.57 -3.42 -14.55
N ASP A 133 -10.71 -4.64 -14.03
CA ASP A 133 -11.60 -5.65 -14.59
C ASP A 133 -13.07 -5.26 -14.45
N TYR A 134 -13.47 -4.71 -13.29
CA TYR A 134 -14.81 -4.19 -13.08
C TYR A 134 -15.15 -3.05 -14.07
N LEU A 135 -14.24 -2.09 -14.28
CA LEU A 135 -14.47 -0.98 -15.21
C LEU A 135 -14.51 -1.43 -16.69
N LYS A 136 -13.74 -2.46 -17.06
CA LYS A 136 -13.79 -3.10 -18.38
C LYS A 136 -15.15 -3.75 -18.62
N GLN A 137 -15.67 -4.51 -17.66
CA GLN A 137 -16.99 -5.15 -17.74
C GLN A 137 -18.12 -4.12 -17.89
N LYS A 138 -18.00 -2.97 -17.22
CA LYS A 138 -18.96 -1.86 -17.29
C LYS A 138 -18.88 -1.06 -18.59
N GLY A 139 -17.91 -1.33 -19.46
CA GLY A 139 -17.67 -0.57 -20.71
C GLY A 139 -17.16 0.87 -20.50
N THR A 140 -16.85 1.23 -19.24
CA THR A 140 -16.38 2.59 -18.87
C THR A 140 -14.88 2.79 -19.07
N LEU A 141 -14.14 1.70 -19.26
CA LEU A 141 -12.72 1.73 -19.60
C LEU A 141 -12.55 1.41 -21.09
N GLN A 142 -12.26 2.44 -21.90
CA GLN A 142 -11.89 2.24 -23.30
C GLN A 142 -10.36 2.27 -23.42
N PRO A 143 -9.69 1.12 -23.65
CA PRO A 143 -8.24 1.09 -23.73
C PRO A 143 -7.77 1.94 -24.91
N LYS A 144 -6.94 2.94 -24.62
CA LYS A 144 -6.23 3.69 -25.67
C LYS A 144 -5.01 2.87 -26.05
N ARG A 145 -4.94 2.46 -27.32
CA ARG A 145 -3.79 1.76 -27.91
C ARG A 145 -2.52 2.59 -27.83
#